data_AF-A0A7W1B6H7-F1
#
_entry.id   AF-A0A7W1B6H7-F1
#
_cell.length_a   1.000
_cell.length_b   1.000
_cell.length_c   1.000
_cell.angle_alpha   90.00
_cell.angle_beta   90.00
_cell.angle_gamma   90.00
#
_symmetry.space_group_name_H-M   'P 1'
#
loop_
_entity.id
_entity.type
_entity.pdbx_description
1 polymer ?
#
loop_
_entity_poly.entity_id
_entity_poly.type
_entity_poly.pdbx_seq_one_letter_code
_entity_poly.pdbx_strand_id
1 'polypeptide(L)'
;MLLRLVALLAMVATSSCSRASDESEAKQWSKPPPPKDDVAIPTTLAIDVTVDGAAKGAVTAATLATKQPDFVDTDRKAWLISTIIPEATAGTVVEAIGPTGVAVKFARPTADGLEPVLFLTRRAEVIVSAIDPKDPFPRYHGQGGRLHRAGDQLPRVAPVSRLVITQGSR
;
A
#
# COMPACT_ATOMS: atom_id res chain seq x y z
N MET A 1 75.62 1.17 -17.28
CA MET A 1 74.44 1.89 -17.80
C MET A 1 73.21 1.13 -17.31
N LEU A 2 72.80 1.17 -16.06
CA LEU A 2 72.53 2.30 -15.16
C LEU A 2 71.58 3.33 -15.79
N LEU A 3 70.36 3.40 -15.22
CA LEU A 3 69.43 4.53 -15.19
C LEU A 3 68.96 5.13 -16.53
N ARG A 4 67.62 5.12 -16.74
CA ARG A 4 66.75 5.90 -17.68
C ARG A 4 65.84 4.92 -18.44
N LEU A 5 64.66 4.56 -17.95
CA LEU A 5 63.46 5.39 -18.10
C LEU A 5 62.42 4.93 -17.05
N VAL A 6 62.55 5.48 -15.85
CA VAL A 6 61.40 5.66 -14.93
C VAL A 6 60.70 6.92 -15.41
N ALA A 7 59.36 6.91 -15.38
CA ALA A 7 58.45 8.02 -15.71
C ALA A 7 58.02 8.16 -17.18
N LEU A 8 56.95 7.46 -17.55
CA LEU A 8 55.95 8.03 -18.45
C LEU A 8 54.56 7.43 -18.13
N LEU A 9 53.73 8.25 -17.46
CA LEU A 9 52.26 8.26 -17.44
C LEU A 9 51.56 6.92 -17.09
N ALA A 10 51.00 6.68 -15.89
CA ALA A 10 50.38 7.56 -14.90
C ALA A 10 49.30 8.51 -15.47
N MET A 11 48.50 8.06 -16.44
CA MET A 11 47.22 8.63 -16.91
C MET A 11 46.58 7.50 -17.72
N VAL A 12 45.49 6.82 -17.37
CA VAL A 12 44.11 7.31 -17.27
C VAL A 12 43.34 6.26 -16.46
N ALA A 13 43.28 6.43 -15.13
CA ALA A 13 42.51 5.58 -14.22
C ALA A 13 41.45 6.40 -13.47
N THR A 14 40.89 7.42 -14.13
CA THR A 14 39.87 8.28 -13.53
C THR A 14 38.76 8.54 -14.54
N SER A 15 37.53 8.53 -14.04
CA SER A 15 36.29 8.92 -14.71
C SER A 15 35.58 7.91 -15.61
N SER A 16 35.34 6.69 -15.10
CA SER A 16 34.09 5.99 -15.43
C SER A 16 33.25 5.76 -14.16
N CYS A 17 33.03 6.84 -13.41
CA CYS A 17 31.78 6.95 -12.66
C CYS A 17 30.76 7.52 -13.65
N SER A 18 30.29 6.66 -14.57
CA SER A 18 29.08 6.97 -15.34
C SER A 18 27.99 7.21 -14.32
N ARG A 19 27.68 8.50 -14.15
CA ARG A 19 26.65 9.03 -13.30
C ARG A 19 25.31 8.41 -13.72
N ALA A 20 24.95 7.29 -13.10
CA ALA A 20 23.64 6.69 -13.18
C ALA A 20 22.68 7.54 -12.33
N SER A 21 22.40 8.76 -12.77
CA SER A 21 21.40 9.64 -12.14
C SER A 21 20.34 10.09 -13.13
N ASP A 22 20.03 9.24 -14.11
CA ASP A 22 18.96 9.48 -15.08
C ASP A 22 17.96 8.30 -15.06
N GLU A 23 17.57 7.91 -13.85
CA GLU A 23 16.32 7.19 -13.62
C GLU A 23 15.18 8.22 -13.68
N SER A 24 14.82 8.65 -14.88
CA SER A 24 13.58 9.39 -15.04
C SER A 24 12.41 8.55 -14.51
N GLU A 25 11.46 9.17 -13.81
CA GLU A 25 10.29 8.51 -13.22
C GLU A 25 9.54 7.62 -14.24
N ALA A 26 9.61 7.99 -15.52
CA ALA A 26 9.06 7.25 -16.64
C ALA A 26 9.68 5.85 -16.85
N LYS A 27 10.96 5.62 -16.54
CA LYS A 27 11.61 4.29 -16.68
C LYS A 27 11.31 3.35 -15.51
N GLN A 28 10.85 3.88 -14.38
CA GLN A 28 10.56 3.06 -13.20
C GLN A 28 9.30 2.19 -13.40
N TRP A 29 8.40 2.55 -14.32
CA TRP A 29 7.12 1.86 -14.48
C TRP A 29 7.04 1.14 -15.83
N SER A 30 6.89 -0.19 -15.81
CA SER A 30 6.85 -1.05 -17.01
C SER A 30 5.59 -0.85 -17.87
N LYS A 31 4.61 -0.10 -17.34
CA LYS A 31 3.42 0.35 -18.02
C LYS A 31 3.26 1.83 -17.68
N PRO A 32 2.93 2.70 -18.66
CA PRO A 32 2.63 4.10 -18.36
C PRO A 32 1.57 4.19 -17.24
N PRO A 33 1.65 5.20 -16.37
CA PRO A 33 0.61 5.48 -15.40
C PRO A 33 -0.76 5.43 -16.09
N PRO A 34 -1.79 4.84 -15.46
CA PRO A 34 -3.15 5.20 -15.81
C PRO A 34 -3.26 6.75 -15.85
N PRO A 35 -4.08 7.31 -16.75
CA PRO A 35 -4.37 8.74 -16.73
C PRO A 35 -4.72 9.19 -15.30
N LYS A 36 -4.32 10.42 -14.94
CA LYS A 36 -4.57 11.03 -13.62
C LYS A 36 -6.05 11.40 -13.38
N ASP A 37 -6.96 10.70 -14.04
CA ASP A 37 -8.38 10.89 -13.85
C ASP A 37 -8.73 10.48 -12.41
N ASP A 38 -9.68 11.19 -11.81
CA ASP A 38 -10.14 10.89 -10.44
C ASP A 38 -10.44 9.39 -10.33
N VAL A 39 -9.69 8.70 -9.46
CA VAL A 39 -9.77 7.24 -9.36
C VAL A 39 -11.18 6.85 -8.93
N ALA A 40 -11.91 6.26 -9.85
CA ALA A 40 -13.30 5.89 -9.67
C ALA A 40 -13.41 4.66 -8.76
N ILE A 41 -14.37 4.71 -7.83
CA ILE A 41 -14.72 3.56 -7.00
C ILE A 41 -15.42 2.53 -7.91
N PRO A 42 -15.02 1.24 -7.91
CA PRO A 42 -15.68 0.22 -8.72
C PRO A 42 -17.17 0.13 -8.39
N THR A 43 -18.04 0.28 -9.39
CA THR A 43 -19.51 0.25 -9.22
C THR A 43 -20.02 -1.11 -8.74
N THR A 44 -19.26 -2.17 -9.00
CA THR A 44 -19.55 -3.55 -8.58
C THR A 44 -19.01 -3.87 -7.18
N LEU A 45 -18.47 -2.90 -6.44
CA LEU A 45 -17.93 -3.13 -5.11
C LEU A 45 -19.02 -3.58 -4.15
N ALA A 46 -18.82 -4.74 -3.54
CA ALA A 46 -19.60 -5.26 -2.42
C ALA A 46 -18.69 -6.07 -1.50
N ILE A 47 -18.55 -5.63 -0.25
CA ILE A 47 -17.78 -6.30 0.79
C ILE A 47 -18.71 -6.64 1.94
N ASP A 48 -18.90 -7.92 2.20
CA ASP A 48 -19.74 -8.38 3.31
C ASP A 48 -19.15 -7.94 4.65
N VAL A 49 -19.99 -7.53 5.60
CA VAL A 49 -19.53 -7.10 6.93
C VAL A 49 -20.23 -7.93 8.00
N THR A 50 -19.45 -8.48 8.93
CA THR A 50 -19.94 -9.11 10.17
C THR A 50 -19.29 -8.43 11.37
N VAL A 51 -20.07 -8.09 12.39
CA VAL A 51 -19.61 -7.49 13.64
C VAL A 51 -20.07 -8.37 14.79
N ASP A 52 -19.14 -8.93 15.56
CA ASP A 52 -19.39 -9.83 16.69
C ASP A 52 -20.38 -10.96 16.35
N GLY A 53 -20.22 -11.53 15.15
CA GLY A 53 -21.07 -12.60 14.62
C GLY A 53 -22.39 -12.15 13.96
N ALA A 54 -22.76 -10.87 14.08
CA ALA A 54 -23.96 -10.32 13.45
C ALA A 54 -23.67 -9.72 12.07
N ALA A 55 -24.45 -10.10 11.06
CA ALA A 55 -24.36 -9.50 9.72
C ALA A 55 -24.76 -8.01 9.76
N LYS A 56 -24.01 -7.19 9.01
CA LYS A 56 -24.25 -5.76 8.82
C LYS A 56 -24.44 -5.45 7.33
N GLY A 57 -24.80 -4.21 7.02
CA GLY A 57 -24.83 -3.74 5.64
C GLY A 57 -23.44 -3.82 5.00
N ALA A 58 -23.38 -4.30 3.75
CA ALA A 58 -22.14 -4.40 3.01
C ALA A 58 -21.49 -3.02 2.76
N VAL A 59 -20.16 -2.99 2.65
CA VAL A 59 -19.45 -1.82 2.12
C VAL A 59 -19.57 -1.85 0.60
N THR A 60 -20.25 -0.86 0.04
CA THR A 60 -20.51 -0.74 -1.40
C THR A 60 -19.87 0.50 -2.00
N ALA A 61 -19.93 0.64 -3.32
CA ALA A 61 -19.54 1.87 -3.99
C ALA A 61 -20.29 3.10 -3.45
N ALA A 62 -21.60 2.96 -3.19
CA ALA A 62 -22.41 4.03 -2.61
C ALA A 62 -22.01 4.35 -1.16
N THR A 63 -21.69 3.33 -0.37
CA THR A 63 -21.15 3.51 0.99
C THR A 63 -19.89 4.37 0.96
N LEU A 64 -18.95 4.06 0.07
CA LEU A 64 -17.71 4.84 -0.06
C LEU A 64 -17.91 6.22 -0.68
N ALA A 65 -18.81 6.37 -1.65
CA ALA A 65 -19.07 7.66 -2.30
C ALA A 65 -19.64 8.72 -1.34
N THR A 66 -20.32 8.28 -0.27
CA THR A 66 -20.87 9.18 0.76
C THR A 66 -19.90 9.46 1.90
N LYS A 67 -18.77 8.75 1.96
CA LYS A 67 -17.78 8.84 3.03
C LYS A 67 -16.52 9.55 2.54
N GLN A 68 -16.13 10.63 3.21
CA GLN A 68 -14.85 11.27 2.93
C GLN A 68 -13.70 10.29 3.22
N PRO A 69 -12.73 10.12 2.29
CA PRO A 69 -11.50 9.39 2.59
C PRO A 69 -10.74 10.05 3.74
N ASP A 70 -10.23 9.23 4.67
CA ASP A 70 -9.37 9.71 5.76
C ASP A 70 -7.99 10.13 5.23
N PHE A 71 -7.54 9.50 4.14
CA PHE A 71 -6.31 9.82 3.45
C PHE A 71 -6.56 9.90 1.93
N VAL A 72 -6.05 10.95 1.28
CA VAL A 72 -6.18 11.16 -0.16
C VAL A 72 -4.90 11.75 -0.76
N ASP A 73 -4.51 11.23 -1.93
CA ASP A 73 -3.59 11.91 -2.85
C ASP A 73 -4.19 11.90 -4.27
N THR A 74 -3.41 12.28 -5.29
CA THR A 74 -3.90 12.31 -6.69
C THR A 74 -4.26 10.95 -7.24
N ASP A 75 -3.70 9.88 -6.69
CA ASP A 75 -3.69 8.54 -7.25
C ASP A 75 -4.42 7.52 -6.36
N ARG A 76 -4.73 7.88 -5.11
CA ARG A 76 -5.16 6.95 -4.07
C ARG A 76 -6.14 7.60 -3.10
N LYS A 77 -7.03 6.75 -2.58
CA LYS A 77 -7.94 7.09 -1.49
C LYS A 77 -7.88 5.96 -0.46
N ALA A 78 -7.85 6.28 0.82
CA ALA A 78 -7.95 5.30 1.88
C ALA A 78 -8.91 5.77 2.97
N TRP A 79 -9.65 4.82 3.50
CA TRP A 79 -10.58 5.02 4.61
C TRP A 79 -10.16 4.11 5.75
N LEU A 80 -10.07 4.65 6.96
CA LEU A 80 -9.95 3.85 8.17
C LEU A 80 -11.15 2.91 8.27
N ILE A 81 -10.90 1.67 8.67
CA ILE A 81 -11.99 0.72 8.87
C ILE A 81 -12.97 1.24 9.94
N SER A 82 -12.51 1.98 10.95
CA SER A 82 -13.40 2.66 11.92
C SER A 82 -14.30 3.74 11.31
N THR A 83 -13.86 4.41 10.24
CA THR A 83 -14.64 5.47 9.58
C THR A 83 -15.81 4.87 8.78
N ILE A 84 -15.59 3.69 8.19
CA ILE A 84 -16.61 2.96 7.43
C ILE A 84 -17.49 2.12 8.37
N ILE A 85 -16.89 1.46 9.37
CA ILE A 85 -17.52 0.55 10.33
C ILE A 85 -17.23 1.06 11.75
N PRO A 86 -18.08 1.92 12.32
CA PRO A 86 -17.84 2.55 13.62
C PRO A 86 -17.62 1.57 14.79
N GLU A 87 -18.13 0.35 14.69
CA GLU A 87 -17.94 -0.71 15.68
C GLU A 87 -16.51 -1.27 15.71
N ALA A 88 -15.68 -1.02 14.69
CA ALA A 88 -14.26 -1.38 14.69
C ALA A 88 -13.48 -0.40 15.59
N THR A 89 -13.61 -0.52 16.91
CA THR A 89 -12.98 0.38 17.89
C THR A 89 -11.65 -0.17 18.43
N ALA A 90 -11.00 0.55 19.33
CA ALA A 90 -9.84 0.04 20.06
C ALA A 90 -10.22 -1.21 20.86
N GLY A 91 -9.37 -2.23 20.82
CA GLY A 91 -9.62 -3.54 21.39
C GLY A 91 -10.30 -4.51 20.43
N THR A 92 -10.63 -4.12 19.20
CA THR A 92 -11.18 -5.04 18.18
C THR A 92 -10.10 -5.67 17.30
N VAL A 93 -10.45 -6.77 16.67
CA VAL A 93 -9.70 -7.40 15.57
C VAL A 93 -10.51 -7.22 14.29
N VAL A 94 -9.85 -6.68 13.27
CA VAL A 94 -10.38 -6.61 11.90
C VAL A 94 -9.80 -7.76 11.12
N GLU A 95 -10.63 -8.67 10.64
CA GLU A 95 -10.24 -9.76 9.75
C GLU A 95 -10.75 -9.47 8.34
N ALA A 96 -9.81 -9.28 7.41
CA ALA A 96 -10.11 -9.10 5.99
C ALA A 96 -9.93 -10.41 5.24
N ILE A 97 -10.94 -10.81 4.46
CA ILE A 97 -11.00 -12.12 3.82
C ILE A 97 -11.18 -11.94 2.32
N GLY A 98 -10.28 -12.55 1.54
CA GLY A 98 -10.37 -12.59 0.08
C GLY A 98 -11.33 -13.67 -0.42
N PRO A 99 -11.70 -13.66 -1.72
CA PRO A 99 -12.67 -14.60 -2.30
C PRO A 99 -12.28 -16.08 -2.15
N THR A 100 -11.00 -16.39 -2.00
CA THR A 100 -10.46 -17.75 -1.82
C THR A 100 -10.41 -18.18 -0.35
N GLY A 101 -10.90 -17.36 0.58
CA GLY A 101 -10.89 -17.62 2.02
C GLY A 101 -9.58 -17.26 2.72
N VAL A 102 -8.57 -16.76 2.01
CA VAL A 102 -7.34 -16.25 2.63
C VAL A 102 -7.69 -15.02 3.47
N ALA A 103 -7.28 -15.05 4.75
CA ALA A 103 -7.60 -14.03 5.73
C ALA A 103 -6.34 -13.36 6.31
N VAL A 104 -6.44 -12.06 6.58
CA VAL A 104 -5.44 -11.29 7.33
C VAL A 104 -6.13 -10.61 8.50
N LYS A 105 -5.54 -10.73 9.68
CA LYS A 105 -6.05 -10.15 10.93
C LYS A 105 -5.23 -8.94 11.34
N PHE A 106 -5.92 -7.86 11.66
CA PHE A 106 -5.35 -6.61 12.15
C PHE A 106 -5.90 -6.34 13.55
N ALA A 107 -5.06 -6.44 14.58
CA ALA A 107 -5.43 -5.99 15.92
C ALA A 107 -5.53 -4.46 15.95
N ARG A 108 -6.44 -3.90 16.75
CA ARG A 108 -6.56 -2.45 16.94
C ARG A 108 -6.36 -2.06 18.41
N PRO A 109 -5.41 -1.15 18.72
CA PRO A 109 -4.37 -0.66 17.83
C PRO A 109 -3.42 -1.79 17.41
N THR A 110 -2.72 -1.64 16.27
CA THR A 110 -1.60 -2.53 15.98
C THR A 110 -0.40 -2.15 16.86
N ALA A 111 0.51 -3.10 17.11
CA ALA A 111 1.69 -2.87 17.95
C ALA A 111 2.58 -1.73 17.42
N ASP A 112 2.63 -1.58 16.09
CA ASP A 112 3.50 -0.62 15.41
C ASP A 112 2.79 0.72 15.11
N GLY A 113 1.58 0.93 15.63
CA GLY A 113 0.80 2.15 15.38
C GLY A 113 0.22 2.25 13.96
N LEU A 114 0.24 1.16 13.21
CA LEU A 114 -0.42 1.03 11.92
C LEU A 114 -1.93 0.89 12.10
N GLU A 115 -2.69 1.39 11.12
CA GLU A 115 -4.15 1.29 11.11
C GLU A 115 -4.63 0.46 9.91
N PRO A 116 -5.61 -0.45 10.11
CA PRO A 116 -6.25 -1.12 9.00
C PRO A 116 -7.11 -0.12 8.22
N VAL A 117 -6.92 -0.10 6.91
CA VAL A 117 -7.67 0.74 5.97
C VAL A 117 -8.26 -0.07 4.84
N LEU A 118 -9.39 0.41 4.33
CA LEU A 118 -9.84 0.09 2.99
C LEU A 118 -9.17 1.06 2.02
N PHE A 119 -8.44 0.54 1.06
CA PHE A 119 -7.56 1.33 0.20
C PHE A 119 -7.97 1.16 -1.27
N LEU A 120 -8.25 2.26 -1.94
CA LEU A 120 -8.48 2.35 -3.38
C LEU A 120 -7.17 2.72 -4.08
N THR A 121 -6.62 1.77 -4.84
CA THR A 121 -5.39 1.99 -5.60
C THR A 121 -5.66 2.77 -6.88
N ARG A 122 -4.60 3.34 -7.46
CA ARG A 122 -4.65 4.00 -8.77
C ARG A 122 -5.17 3.14 -9.94
N ARG A 123 -5.29 1.82 -9.74
CA ARG A 123 -5.83 0.88 -10.72
C ARG A 123 -7.31 0.58 -10.49
N ALA A 124 -7.97 1.37 -9.65
CA ALA A 124 -9.33 1.11 -9.16
C ALA A 124 -9.48 -0.26 -8.47
N GLU A 125 -8.42 -0.75 -7.83
CA GLU A 125 -8.49 -1.97 -7.00
C GLU A 125 -8.79 -1.57 -5.56
N VAL A 126 -9.74 -2.25 -4.93
CA VAL A 126 -10.05 -2.10 -3.51
C VAL A 126 -9.40 -3.23 -2.73
N ILE A 127 -8.53 -2.85 -1.78
CA ILE A 127 -7.77 -3.77 -0.95
C ILE A 127 -7.94 -3.41 0.52
N VAL A 128 -7.62 -4.33 1.42
CA VAL A 128 -7.42 -4.01 2.85
C VAL A 128 -5.95 -4.16 3.16
N SER A 129 -5.37 -3.15 3.82
CA SER A 129 -3.96 -3.11 4.23
C SER A 129 -3.84 -2.41 5.56
N ALA A 130 -2.73 -2.64 6.26
CA ALA A 130 -2.26 -1.74 7.29
C ALA A 130 -1.52 -0.55 6.65
N ILE A 131 -1.62 0.65 7.22
CA ILE A 131 -0.83 1.84 6.84
C ILE A 131 -0.33 2.58 8.07
N ASP A 132 0.76 3.35 7.94
CA ASP A 132 1.15 4.36 8.93
C ASP A 132 0.36 5.66 8.68
N PRO A 133 -0.46 6.14 9.62
CA PRO A 133 -1.19 7.40 9.44
C PRO A 133 -0.31 8.62 9.20
N LYS A 134 0.98 8.60 9.58
CA LYS A 134 1.94 9.69 9.38
C LYS A 134 2.52 9.72 7.97
N ASP A 135 2.56 8.57 7.31
CA ASP A 135 2.96 8.41 5.92
C ASP A 135 2.05 7.36 5.26
N PRO A 136 0.79 7.71 4.96
CA PRO A 136 -0.22 6.75 4.49
C PRO A 136 0.09 6.21 3.09
N PHE A 137 0.98 6.89 2.37
CA PHE A 137 1.17 6.82 0.93
C PHE A 137 2.64 6.91 0.52
N PRO A 138 3.55 6.10 1.11
CA PRO A 138 4.98 6.17 0.81
C PRO A 138 5.23 6.02 -0.69
N ARG A 139 6.34 6.62 -1.13
CA ARG A 139 6.72 6.66 -2.56
C ARG A 139 6.95 5.28 -3.17
N TYR A 140 7.16 4.24 -2.35
CA TYR A 140 7.44 2.89 -2.80
C TYR A 140 6.57 1.85 -2.07
N HIS A 141 5.68 1.19 -2.80
CA HIS A 141 4.79 0.13 -2.32
C HIS A 141 4.96 -1.22 -3.05
N GLY A 142 6.10 -1.40 -3.75
CA GLY A 142 6.38 -2.63 -4.48
C GLY A 142 6.76 -3.78 -3.54
N GLN A 143 6.71 -5.02 -4.01
CA GLN A 143 7.21 -6.20 -3.27
C GLN A 143 8.73 -6.17 -3.01
N GLY A 144 9.43 -5.09 -3.38
CA GLY A 144 10.87 -4.99 -3.24
C GLY A 144 11.62 -5.81 -4.28
N GLY A 145 12.94 -5.89 -4.13
CA GLY A 145 13.80 -6.78 -4.91
C GLY A 145 14.27 -6.21 -6.26
N ARG A 146 13.47 -5.40 -6.96
CA ARG A 146 13.98 -4.59 -8.08
C ARG A 146 14.70 -3.35 -7.52
N LEU A 147 15.92 -3.10 -7.98
CA LEU A 147 16.77 -1.96 -7.58
C LEU A 147 17.22 -1.99 -6.10
N HIS A 148 17.32 -3.18 -5.49
CA HIS A 148 17.76 -3.36 -4.09
C HIS A 148 16.94 -2.60 -3.04
N ARG A 149 15.69 -2.27 -3.34
CA ARG A 149 14.77 -1.63 -2.37
C ARG A 149 14.03 -2.69 -1.58
N ALA A 150 13.91 -2.47 -0.28
CA ALA A 150 13.03 -3.26 0.57
C ALA A 150 11.58 -3.11 0.09
N GLY A 151 10.87 -4.22 -0.03
CA GLY A 151 9.46 -4.20 -0.40
C GLY A 151 8.57 -3.72 0.73
N ASP A 152 7.36 -3.32 0.38
CA ASP A 152 6.28 -3.14 1.34
C ASP A 152 5.98 -4.50 1.98
N GLN A 153 6.36 -4.65 3.24
CA GLN A 153 6.15 -5.86 4.04
C GLN A 153 4.76 -5.86 4.71
N LEU A 154 3.96 -4.81 4.52
CA LEU A 154 2.71 -4.69 5.24
C LEU A 154 1.70 -5.75 4.76
N PRO A 155 1.03 -6.42 5.69
CA PRO A 155 0.07 -7.46 5.36
C PRO A 155 -1.14 -6.83 4.66
N ARG A 156 -1.57 -7.45 3.55
CA ARG A 156 -2.70 -6.95 2.74
C ARG A 156 -3.49 -8.08 2.10
N VAL A 157 -4.76 -7.79 1.78
CA VAL A 157 -5.68 -8.69 1.06
C VAL A 157 -6.23 -7.98 -0.16
N ALA A 158 -6.09 -8.62 -1.32
CA ALA A 158 -6.52 -8.10 -2.62
C ALA A 158 -6.97 -9.25 -3.54
N PRO A 159 -8.21 -9.23 -4.09
CA PRO A 159 -9.32 -8.38 -3.68
C PRO A 159 -9.86 -8.79 -2.29
N VAL A 160 -10.57 -7.88 -1.61
CA VAL A 160 -11.31 -8.19 -0.38
C VAL A 160 -12.78 -8.51 -0.71
N SER A 161 -13.33 -9.52 -0.04
CA SER A 161 -14.73 -9.95 -0.20
C SER A 161 -15.55 -9.85 1.09
N ARG A 162 -14.89 -9.94 2.26
CA ARG A 162 -15.54 -9.89 3.56
C ARG A 162 -14.66 -9.23 4.61
N LEU A 163 -15.30 -8.51 5.52
CA LEU A 163 -14.73 -7.98 6.76
C LEU A 163 -15.45 -8.60 7.95
N VAL A 164 -14.68 -9.10 8.90
CA VAL A 164 -15.19 -9.60 10.19
C VAL A 164 -14.54 -8.77 11.29
N ILE A 165 -15.37 -8.13 12.10
CA ILE A 165 -14.96 -7.33 13.26
C ILE A 165 -15.34 -8.11 14.51
N THR A 166 -14.36 -8.41 15.36
CA THR A 166 -14.61 -9.09 16.64
C THR A 166 -13.96 -8.34 17.78
N GLN A 167 -14.55 -8.36 18.97
CA GLN A 167 -13.82 -7.99 20.18
C GLN A 167 -12.57 -8.87 20.32
N GLY A 168 -11.41 -8.23 20.54
CA GLY A 168 -10.18 -8.92 20.89
C GLY A 168 -10.32 -9.54 22.27
N SER A 169 -9.90 -10.79 22.43
CA SER A 169 -9.72 -11.38 23.74
C SER A 169 -8.67 -10.54 24.49
N ARG A 170 -9.08 -9.90 25.59
CA ARG A 170 -8.15 -9.26 26.53
C ARG A 170 -7.22 -10.29 27.17
#